data_AF-A0A0A0JNJ7-F1
#
_entry.id   AF-A0A0A0JNJ7-F1
#
_cell.length_a   1.000
_cell.length_b   1.000
_cell.length_c   1.000
_cell.angle_alpha   90.00
_cell.angle_beta   90.00
_cell.angle_gamma   90.00
#
_symmetry.space_group_name_H-M   'P 1'
#
loop_
_entity.id
_entity.type
_entity.pdbx_description
1 polymer ?
#
loop_
_entity_poly.entity_id
_entity_poly.type
_entity_poly.pdbx_seq_one_letter_code
_entity_poly.pdbx_strand_id
1 'polypeptide(L)' 'MKESTGLDARDGDPRVSAAVEELRALLRSFDDVEPDLMDERFYAHAYNELDLAGRAIIDAFDREGRSTGDCTHE' A
#
# COMPACT_ATOMS: atom_id res chain seq x y z
N MET A 1 19.49 31.30 -0.20
CA MET A 1 18.32 30.64 0.40
C MET A 1 17.33 30.36 -0.71
N LYS A 2 17.23 29.10 -1.12
CA LYS A 2 16.08 28.48 -1.80
C LYS A 2 16.42 27.01 -1.97
N GLU A 3 16.00 26.22 -0.98
CA GLU A 3 15.92 24.78 -1.09
C GLU A 3 14.96 24.45 -2.23
N SER A 4 15.50 23.85 -3.29
CA SER A 4 14.68 23.20 -4.30
C SER A 4 14.42 21.78 -3.80
N THR A 5 13.39 21.60 -2.96
CA THR A 5 12.75 20.29 -2.78
C THR A 5 12.00 19.95 -4.05
N GLY A 6 12.74 19.62 -5.10
CA GLY A 6 12.23 18.93 -6.27
C GLY A 6 11.99 17.48 -5.88
N LEU A 7 10.84 17.21 -5.27
CA LEU A 7 10.21 15.88 -5.25
C LEU A 7 9.70 15.59 -6.67
N ASP A 8 10.62 15.62 -7.64
CA ASP A 8 10.30 15.43 -9.05
C ASP A 8 10.54 13.97 -9.39
N ALA A 9 9.49 13.33 -9.90
CA ALA A 9 9.36 11.90 -10.18
C ALA A 9 9.52 10.98 -8.95
N ARG A 10 8.43 10.87 -8.18
CA ARG A 10 8.10 9.58 -7.55
C ARG A 10 7.86 8.55 -8.64
N ASP A 11 8.92 8.06 -9.27
CA ASP A 11 8.88 6.78 -9.96
C ASP A 11 9.02 5.70 -8.87
N GLY A 12 8.07 5.72 -7.92
CA GLY A 12 8.00 4.70 -6.88
C GLY A 12 7.63 3.38 -7.55
N ASP A 13 8.15 2.27 -7.04
CA ASP A 13 7.93 0.94 -7.63
C ASP A 13 6.45 0.78 -8.03
N PRO A 14 6.16 0.49 -9.32
CA PRO A 14 4.78 0.38 -9.81
C PRO A 14 3.95 -0.63 -9.00
N ARG A 15 4.59 -1.60 -8.35
CA ARG A 15 3.97 -2.56 -7.44
C ARG A 15 3.57 -1.94 -6.11
N VAL A 16 4.42 -1.08 -5.53
CA VAL A 16 4.05 -0.32 -4.33
C VAL A 16 2.88 0.60 -4.64
N SER A 17 2.93 1.28 -5.79
CA SER A 17 1.82 2.12 -6.25
C SER A 17 0.53 1.32 -6.47
N ALA A 18 0.60 0.14 -7.09
CA ALA A 18 -0.54 -0.74 -7.25
C ALA A 18 -1.13 -1.21 -5.91
N ALA A 19 -0.28 -1.66 -4.98
CA ALA A 19 -0.72 -2.12 -3.66
C ALA A 19 -1.37 -0.98 -2.83
N VAL A 20 -0.87 0.24 -2.96
CA VAL A 20 -1.49 1.43 -2.34
C VAL A 20 -2.85 1.75 -2.96
N GLU A 21 -3.01 1.64 -4.28
CA GLU A 21 -4.30 1.85 -4.93
C GLU A 21 -5.32 0.76 -4.56
N GLU A 22 -4.89 -0.50 -4.44
CA GLU A 22 -5.72 -1.61 -3.94
C GLU A 22 -6.20 -1.34 -2.52
N LEU A 23 -5.31 -0.89 -1.62
CA LEU A 23 -5.70 -0.50 -0.26
C LEU A 23 -6.69 0.68 -0.25
N ARG A 24 -6.49 1.69 -1.12
CA ARG A 24 -7.43 2.82 -1.25
C ARG A 24 -8.80 2.38 -1.76
N ALA A 25 -8.85 1.39 -2.64
CA ALA A 25 -10.11 0.84 -3.14
C ALA A 25 -10.82 0.04 -2.04
N LEU A 26 -10.08 -0.78 -1.28
CA LEU A 26 -10.60 -1.53 -0.14
C LEU A 26 -11.21 -0.59 0.92
N LEU A 27 -10.48 0.45 1.32
CA LEU A 27 -10.98 1.41 2.32
C LEU A 27 -12.25 2.12 1.85
N ARG A 28 -12.29 2.54 0.58
CA ARG A 28 -13.49 3.15 0.00
C ARG A 28 -14.68 2.20 -0.05
N SER A 29 -14.45 0.89 -0.21
CA SER A 29 -15.54 -0.09 -0.18
C SER A 29 -16.23 -0.18 1.18
N PHE A 30 -15.57 0.24 2.25
CA PHE A 30 -16.15 0.29 3.60
C PHE A 30 -16.93 1.57 3.87
N ASP A 31 -16.64 2.67 3.16
CA ASP A 31 -17.32 3.96 3.35
C ASP A 31 -18.82 3.88 3.00
N ASP A 32 -19.20 3.00 2.08
CA ASP A 32 -20.58 2.79 1.61
C ASP A 32 -21.36 1.76 2.45
N VAL A 33 -20.76 1.21 3.51
CA VAL A 33 -21.41 0.21 4.37
C VAL A 33 -22.12 0.90 5.52
N GLU A 34 -23.43 0.75 5.58
CA GLU A 34 -24.23 1.24 6.70
C GLU A 34 -23.80 0.58 8.04
N PRO A 35 -23.72 1.32 9.16
CA PRO A 35 -23.28 0.76 10.44
C PRO A 35 -24.07 -0.47 10.90
N ASP A 36 -25.37 -0.53 10.57
CA ASP A 36 -26.24 -1.66 10.92
C ASP A 36 -25.90 -2.96 10.15
N LEU A 37 -25.12 -2.86 9.08
CA LEU A 37 -24.62 -4.00 8.29
C LEU A 37 -23.21 -4.45 8.72
N MET A 38 -22.53 -3.69 9.59
CA MET A 38 -21.21 -4.04 10.12
C MET A 38 -21.34 -5.03 11.27
N ASP A 39 -21.64 -6.28 10.95
CA ASP A 39 -21.70 -7.37 11.92
C ASP A 39 -20.31 -7.96 12.25
N GLU A 40 -20.25 -8.93 13.16
CA GLU A 40 -18.99 -9.58 13.56
C GLU A 40 -18.24 -10.21 12.36
N ARG A 41 -18.96 -10.69 11.35
CA ARG A 41 -18.36 -11.32 10.16
C ARG A 41 -17.80 -10.26 9.22
N PHE A 42 -18.48 -9.13 9.09
CA PHE A 42 -17.97 -7.96 8.37
C PHE A 42 -16.63 -7.51 8.95
N TYR A 43 -16.54 -7.31 10.27
CA TYR A 43 -15.29 -6.90 10.92
C TYR A 43 -14.17 -7.93 10.75
N ALA A 44 -14.47 -9.23 10.87
CA ALA A 44 -13.48 -10.29 10.67
C ALA A 44 -12.97 -10.31 9.21
N HIS A 45 -13.87 -10.13 8.24
CA HIS A 45 -13.49 -10.04 6.82
C HIS A 45 -12.66 -8.79 6.54
N ALA A 46 -13.12 -7.62 6.99
CA ALA A 46 -12.41 -6.35 6.81
C ALA A 46 -10.99 -6.40 7.40
N TYR A 47 -10.82 -7.01 8.58
CA TYR A 47 -9.51 -7.21 9.18
C TYR A 47 -8.61 -8.10 8.32
N ASN A 48 -9.12 -9.22 7.80
CA ASN A 48 -8.34 -10.11 6.94
C ASN A 48 -7.91 -9.43 5.64
N GLU A 49 -8.80 -8.65 5.01
CA GLU A 49 -8.47 -7.90 3.79
C GLU A 49 -7.42 -6.80 4.06
N LEU A 50 -7.50 -6.13 5.23
CA LEU A 50 -6.49 -5.16 5.66
C LEU A 50 -5.13 -5.83 5.93
N ASP A 51 -5.09 -7.01 6.56
CA ASP A 51 -3.86 -7.78 6.76
C ASP A 51 -3.22 -8.18 5.43
N LEU A 52 -4.02 -8.66 4.47
CA LEU A 52 -3.55 -9.02 3.14
C LEU A 52 -2.98 -7.83 2.38
N ALA A 53 -3.70 -6.71 2.34
CA ALA A 53 -3.24 -5.49 1.69
C ALA A 53 -1.95 -4.96 2.37
N GLY A 54 -1.87 -5.00 3.69
CA GLY A 54 -0.69 -4.61 4.45
C GLY A 54 0.55 -5.45 4.11
N ARG A 55 0.40 -6.79 4.04
CA ARG A 55 1.48 -7.69 3.64
C ARG A 55 1.93 -7.45 2.20
N ALA A 56 1.00 -7.23 1.27
CA ALA A 56 1.33 -6.93 -0.12
C ALA A 56 2.17 -5.65 -0.25
N ILE A 57 1.85 -4.62 0.53
CA ILE A 57 2.63 -3.37 0.57
C ILE A 57 4.03 -3.63 1.14
N ILE A 58 4.14 -4.35 2.27
CA ILE A 58 5.43 -4.68 2.89
C ILE A 58 6.31 -5.50 1.93
N ASP A 59 5.74 -6.53 1.29
CA ASP A 59 6.44 -7.37 0.33
C ASP A 59 6.94 -6.57 -0.89
N ALA A 60 6.17 -5.57 -1.33
CA ALA A 60 6.57 -4.67 -2.41
C ALA A 60 7.75 -3.79 -1.99
N PHE A 61 7.73 -3.21 -0.79
CA PHE A 61 8.84 -2.40 -0.25
C PHE A 61 10.11 -3.23 0.00
N ASP A 62 9.98 -4.41 0.62
CA ASP A 62 11.11 -5.29 0.89
C ASP A 62 11.79 -5.73 -0.42
N ARG A 63 11.01 -5.88 -1.49
CA ARG A 63 11.54 -6.21 -2.82
C ARG A 63 12.22 -5.01 -3.48
N GLU A 64 11.67 -3.81 -3.34
CA GLU A 64 12.31 -2.57 -3.81
C GLU A 64 13.69 -2.39 -3.15
N GLY A 65 13.76 -2.57 -1.83
CA GLY A 65 15.02 -2.47 -1.06
C GLY A 65 16.06 -3.53 -1.45
N ARG A 66 15.63 -4.74 -1.82
CA ARG A 66 16.53 -5.77 -2.38
C ARG A 66 16.98 -5.46 -3.80
N SER A 67 16.14 -4.86 -4.63
CA SER A 67 16.48 -4.50 -6.00
C SER A 67 17.46 -3.31 -6.08
N THR A 68 17.46 -2.42 -5.08
CA THR A 68 18.41 -1.31 -4.99
C THR A 68 19.75 -1.71 -4.33
N GLY A 69 19.76 -2.77 -3.53
CA GLY A 69 20.97 -3.29 -2.87
C GLY A 69 21.92 -4.08 -3.77
N ASP A 70 21.50 -4.46 -4.99
CA ASP A 70 22.24 -5.38 -5.88
C ASP A 70 23.06 -4.65 -6.97
N CYS A 71 23.16 -3.32 -6.94
CA CYS A 71 23.97 -2.54 -7.91
C CYS A 71 25.35 -2.09 -7.38
N THR A 72 25.87 -2.70 -6.32
CA THR A 72 27.26 -2.47 -5.86
C THR A 72 28.05 -3.76 -5.89
N HIS A 73 28.34 -4.26 -7.09
CA HIS A 73 29.49 -5.11 -7.33
C HIS A 73 29.85 -5.05 -8.82
N GLU A 74 30.84 -4.21 -9.14
CA GLU A 74 32.04 -4.51 -9.94
C GLU A 74 32.88 -3.23 -10.15
#